data_AF-A0A254UKF8-F1
#
_entry.id   AF-A0A254UKF8-F1
#
_cell.length_a   1.000
_cell.length_b   1.000
_cell.length_c   1.000
_cell.angle_alpha   90.00
_cell.angle_beta   90.00
_cell.angle_gamma   90.00
#
_symmetry.space_group_name_H-M   'P 1'
#
loop_
_entity.id
_entity.type
_entity.pdbx_description
1 polymer ?
#
loop_
_entity_poly.entity_id
_entity_poly.type
_entity_poly.pdbx_seq_one_letter_code
_entity_poly.pdbx_strand_id
1 'polypeptide(L)'
;MYCLVINLSTATARMSFMADQLNRLKIPFQRIDAFTPEMVMNYENSFEWSSWERPLKDTEKACFLSHVEAWKFAAAQDKSTLILEDDALLSNQTPSVLNSIDEIEGIEHVTLEVRTRKKIVSKIGRAIGSKHQLLRLYQDRSGAAAYVISPSGARKLLARASKEVALADALICKAYELKSFQVEPACGVQLDRAADYGITNPFNTVSQIDSGKPTPITKQASGFRARRIGAQLRMAARALRHVGIAERREIRLDPAHFL
;
A
#
# COMPACT_ATOMS: atom_id res chain seq x y z
N MET A 1 -8.48 -16.38 -0.72
CA MET A 1 -7.62 -15.34 -0.14
C MET A 1 -7.85 -15.17 1.37
N TYR A 2 -6.86 -14.69 2.13
CA TYR A 2 -7.06 -14.13 3.49
C TYR A 2 -7.29 -12.61 3.41
N CYS A 3 -7.86 -11.99 4.45
CA CYS A 3 -7.99 -10.53 4.53
C CYS A 3 -7.58 -10.03 5.92
N LEU A 4 -6.68 -9.04 5.95
CA LEU A 4 -6.21 -8.37 7.16
C LEU A 4 -6.60 -6.90 7.14
N VAL A 5 -7.02 -6.38 8.30
CA VAL A 5 -7.22 -4.94 8.53
C VAL A 5 -6.21 -4.47 9.58
N ILE A 6 -5.32 -3.57 9.18
CA ILE A 6 -4.35 -2.91 10.05
C ILE A 6 -5.05 -1.76 10.76
N ASN A 7 -5.19 -1.85 12.08
CA ASN A 7 -5.94 -0.87 12.85
C ASN A 7 -5.34 -0.69 14.25
N LEU A 8 -5.25 0.56 14.70
CA LEU A 8 -4.90 0.87 16.09
C LEU A 8 -6.06 0.43 17.01
N SER A 9 -5.76 -0.25 18.11
CA SER A 9 -6.78 -0.71 19.08
C SER A 9 -7.66 0.42 19.63
N THR A 10 -7.14 1.64 19.68
CA THR A 10 -7.86 2.85 20.11
C THR A 10 -8.74 3.44 19.01
N ALA A 11 -8.51 3.11 17.73
CA ALA A 11 -9.27 3.62 16.59
C ALA A 11 -10.53 2.77 16.31
N THR A 12 -11.37 2.62 17.33
CA THR A 12 -12.57 1.76 17.30
C THR A 12 -13.59 2.18 16.24
N ALA A 13 -13.78 3.50 16.03
CA ALA A 13 -14.70 4.01 15.02
C ALA A 13 -14.26 3.65 13.59
N ARG A 14 -12.94 3.73 13.29
CA ARG A 14 -12.40 3.32 11.99
C ARG A 14 -12.48 1.81 11.79
N MET A 15 -12.25 1.03 12.85
CA MET A 15 -12.44 -0.41 12.79
C MET A 15 -13.90 -0.80 12.54
N SER A 16 -14.87 -0.16 13.20
CA SER A 16 -16.30 -0.39 12.95
C SER A 16 -16.64 -0.09 11.50
N PHE A 17 -16.15 1.03 10.97
CA PHE A 17 -16.35 1.40 9.58
C PHE A 17 -15.79 0.36 8.60
N MET A 18 -14.57 -0.13 8.82
CA MET A 18 -14.00 -1.20 8.00
C MET A 18 -14.78 -2.51 8.13
N ALA A 19 -15.24 -2.86 9.33
CA ALA A 19 -16.04 -4.05 9.55
C ALA A 19 -17.38 -3.97 8.80
N ASP A 20 -18.07 -2.83 8.84
CA ASP A 20 -19.34 -2.62 8.13
C ASP A 20 -19.16 -2.74 6.61
N GLN A 21 -18.10 -2.13 6.06
CA GLN A 21 -17.75 -2.28 4.64
C GLN A 21 -17.50 -3.75 4.28
N LEU A 22 -16.64 -4.45 5.02
CA LEU A 22 -16.24 -5.82 4.71
C LEU A 22 -17.40 -6.82 4.88
N ASN A 23 -18.25 -6.63 5.88
CA ASN A 23 -19.47 -7.41 6.08
C ASN A 23 -20.44 -7.25 4.91
N ARG A 24 -20.66 -6.02 4.44
CA ARG A 24 -21.49 -5.74 3.26
C ARG A 24 -20.91 -6.37 2.00
N LEU A 25 -19.59 -6.35 1.84
CA LEU A 25 -18.87 -6.99 0.74
C LEU A 25 -18.76 -8.51 0.89
N LYS A 26 -19.18 -9.07 2.03
CA LYS A 26 -19.04 -10.49 2.38
C LYS A 26 -17.59 -10.98 2.31
N ILE A 27 -16.65 -10.15 2.75
CA ILE A 27 -15.21 -10.48 2.83
C ILE A 27 -14.90 -10.82 4.29
N PRO A 28 -14.67 -12.11 4.63
CA PRO A 28 -14.20 -12.48 5.96
C PRO A 28 -12.83 -11.86 6.22
N PHE A 29 -12.63 -11.28 7.39
CA PHE A 29 -11.39 -10.56 7.71
C PHE A 29 -10.93 -10.81 9.15
N GLN A 30 -9.65 -10.56 9.37
CA GLN A 30 -9.03 -10.54 10.69
C GLN A 30 -8.43 -9.15 10.93
N ARG A 31 -8.64 -8.59 12.12
CA ARG A 31 -7.93 -7.39 12.56
C ARG A 31 -6.52 -7.77 13.00
N ILE A 32 -5.54 -6.97 12.61
CA ILE A 32 -4.21 -6.97 13.23
C ILE A 32 -4.00 -5.67 13.98
N ASP A 33 -3.46 -5.77 15.20
CA ASP A 33 -3.13 -4.60 15.99
C ASP A 33 -1.98 -3.82 15.33
N ALA A 34 -2.27 -2.58 14.94
CA ALA A 34 -1.25 -1.67 14.46
C ALA A 34 -0.32 -1.27 15.61
N PHE A 35 0.97 -1.14 15.30
CA PHE A 35 1.96 -0.62 16.22
C PHE A 35 1.65 0.83 16.58
N THR A 36 1.95 1.19 17.82
CA THR A 36 1.99 2.59 18.26
C THR A 36 3.44 3.11 18.27
N PRO A 37 3.66 4.44 18.26
CA PRO A 37 4.99 5.02 18.48
C PRO A 37 5.70 4.50 19.74
N GLU A 38 4.95 4.23 20.82
CA GLU A 38 5.49 3.69 22.08
C GLU A 38 6.03 2.27 21.90
N MET A 39 5.34 1.43 21.13
CA MET A 39 5.80 0.07 20.83
C MET A 39 7.08 0.06 19.99
N VAL A 40 7.27 1.04 19.10
CA VAL A 40 8.49 1.17 18.29
C VAL A 40 9.73 1.34 19.19
N MET A 41 9.62 2.09 20.29
CA MET A 41 10.76 2.32 21.20
C MET A 41 11.24 1.04 21.89
N ASN A 42 10.34 0.08 22.10
CA ASN A 42 10.62 -1.18 22.77
C ASN A 42 10.81 -2.35 21.78
N TYR A 43 10.86 -2.07 20.48
CA TYR A 43 10.98 -3.10 19.47
C TYR A 43 12.42 -3.62 19.39
N GLU A 44 12.62 -4.89 19.76
CA GLU A 44 13.96 -5.48 19.95
C GLU A 44 14.80 -5.61 18.68
N ASN A 45 14.19 -5.58 17.48
CA ASN A 45 14.96 -5.68 16.24
C ASN A 45 15.63 -4.35 15.88
N SER A 46 16.92 -4.44 15.56
CA SER A 46 17.77 -3.32 15.14
C SER A 46 17.54 -2.93 13.68
N PHE A 47 16.41 -2.29 13.39
CA PHE A 47 16.25 -1.60 12.11
C PHE A 47 17.19 -0.40 12.03
N GLU A 48 17.89 -0.25 10.89
CA GLU A 48 18.65 0.97 10.60
C GLU A 48 17.69 2.08 10.18
N TRP A 49 17.07 2.76 11.15
CA TRP A 49 16.09 3.85 10.91
C TRP A 49 16.65 5.04 10.09
N SER A 50 17.98 5.14 9.94
CA SER A 50 18.67 6.13 9.11
C SER A 50 18.85 5.70 7.64
N SER A 51 18.48 4.48 7.25
CA SER A 51 18.69 3.97 5.89
C SER A 51 17.80 4.67 4.83
N TRP A 52 16.74 5.35 5.26
CA TRP A 52 15.80 6.02 4.36
C TRP A 52 16.35 7.32 3.74
N GLU A 53 15.58 7.96 2.87
CA GLU A 53 15.89 9.24 2.22
C GLU A 53 15.74 10.47 3.14
N ARG A 54 15.14 10.27 4.32
CA ARG A 54 15.00 11.27 5.39
C ARG A 54 14.73 10.56 6.72
N PRO A 55 14.87 11.24 7.86
CA PRO A 55 14.36 10.73 9.11
C PRO A 55 12.86 10.42 9.01
N LEU A 56 12.45 9.28 9.58
CA LEU A 56 11.05 8.89 9.71
C LEU A 56 10.47 9.40 11.02
N LYS A 57 9.22 9.89 10.97
CA LYS A 57 8.42 10.18 12.17
C LYS A 57 8.10 8.86 12.88
N ASP A 58 7.90 8.89 14.20
CA ASP A 58 7.62 7.65 14.94
C ASP A 58 6.29 7.00 14.52
N THR A 59 5.31 7.80 14.08
CA THR A 59 4.08 7.30 13.45
C THR A 59 4.35 6.56 12.14
N GLU A 60 5.33 7.00 11.34
CA GLU A 60 5.72 6.33 10.10
C GLU A 60 6.48 5.02 10.38
N LYS A 61 7.31 4.99 11.43
CA LYS A 61 7.96 3.76 11.90
C LYS A 61 6.93 2.74 12.38
N ALA A 62 5.93 3.20 13.14
CA ALA A 62 4.85 2.36 13.64
C ALA A 62 4.00 1.79 12.50
N CYS A 63 3.62 2.62 11.52
CA CYS A 63 2.95 2.16 10.30
C CYS A 63 3.80 1.12 9.54
N PHE A 64 5.10 1.38 9.35
CA PHE A 64 6.02 0.41 8.72
C PHE A 64 6.05 -0.94 9.45
N LEU A 65 6.20 -0.95 10.78
CA LEU A 65 6.19 -2.19 11.57
C LEU A 65 4.85 -2.94 11.48
N SER A 66 3.73 -2.22 11.44
CA SER A 66 2.40 -2.81 11.28
C SER A 66 2.28 -3.57 9.96
N HIS A 67 2.82 -3.01 8.87
CA HIS A 67 2.89 -3.71 7.59
C HIS A 67 3.88 -4.88 7.60
N VAL A 68 5.01 -4.76 8.32
CA VAL A 68 5.95 -5.89 8.49
C VAL A 68 5.25 -7.08 9.14
N GLU A 69 4.42 -6.87 10.17
CA GLU A 69 3.63 -7.97 10.77
C GLU A 69 2.59 -8.53 9.79
N ALA A 70 1.91 -7.68 9.02
CA ALA A 70 1.00 -8.14 7.96
C ALA A 70 1.72 -9.01 6.91
N TRP A 71 2.95 -8.64 6.53
CA TRP A 71 3.76 -9.42 5.60
C TRP A 71 4.29 -10.72 6.22
N LYS A 72 4.65 -10.74 7.51
CA LYS A 72 5.00 -11.98 8.21
C LYS A 72 3.84 -12.96 8.19
N PHE A 73 2.63 -12.48 8.49
CA PHE A 73 1.41 -13.29 8.38
C PHE A 73 1.26 -13.84 6.96
N ALA A 74 1.24 -12.96 5.94
CA ALA A 74 1.02 -13.36 4.55
C ALA A 74 2.11 -14.31 4.01
N ALA A 75 3.36 -14.14 4.43
CA ALA A 75 4.48 -14.99 4.05
C ALA A 75 4.38 -16.43 4.59
N ALA A 76 3.71 -16.60 5.74
CA ALA A 76 3.47 -17.88 6.38
C ALA A 76 2.23 -18.62 5.85
N GLN A 77 1.42 -17.97 5.02
CA GLN A 77 0.21 -18.56 4.44
C GLN A 77 0.49 -19.34 3.15
N ASP A 78 -0.47 -20.17 2.75
CA ASP A 78 -0.54 -20.90 1.47
C ASP A 78 -1.26 -20.11 0.36
N LYS A 79 -1.98 -19.04 0.72
CA LYS A 79 -2.80 -18.22 -0.18
C LYS A 79 -2.44 -16.74 -0.09
N SER A 80 -2.78 -15.98 -1.13
CA SER A 80 -2.67 -14.52 -1.13
C SER A 80 -3.49 -13.89 -0.01
N THR A 81 -3.05 -12.71 0.42
CA THR A 81 -3.66 -11.93 1.49
C THR A 81 -4.01 -10.54 0.98
N LEU A 82 -5.26 -10.11 1.15
CA LEU A 82 -5.67 -8.72 1.05
C LEU A 82 -5.25 -8.00 2.34
N ILE A 83 -4.46 -6.93 2.22
CA ILE A 83 -4.04 -6.08 3.33
C ILE A 83 -4.71 -4.73 3.15
N LEU A 84 -5.40 -4.29 4.21
CA LEU A 84 -6.13 -3.03 4.28
C LEU A 84 -5.65 -2.17 5.45
N GLU A 85 -5.49 -0.87 5.24
CA GLU A 85 -5.44 0.11 6.34
C GLU A 85 -6.87 0.45 6.80
N ASP A 86 -7.01 0.98 8.01
CA ASP A 86 -8.31 1.33 8.61
C ASP A 86 -8.95 2.62 8.04
N ASP A 87 -8.27 3.26 7.09
CA ASP A 87 -8.73 4.43 6.35
C ASP A 87 -8.90 4.15 4.84
N ALA A 88 -9.08 2.87 4.48
CA ALA A 88 -9.45 2.47 3.13
C ALA A 88 -10.97 2.56 2.92
N LEU A 89 -11.37 3.11 1.78
CA LEU A 89 -12.74 3.02 1.27
C LEU A 89 -12.75 2.09 0.06
N LEU A 90 -13.65 1.09 0.07
CA LEU A 90 -13.67 0.01 -0.90
C LEU A 90 -14.88 0.08 -1.85
N SER A 91 -14.62 -0.29 -3.10
CA SER A 91 -15.62 -0.47 -4.15
C SER A 91 -16.49 -1.70 -3.90
N ASN A 92 -17.77 -1.64 -4.27
CA ASN A 92 -18.68 -2.77 -4.29
C ASN A 92 -18.27 -3.88 -5.28
N GLN A 93 -17.35 -3.60 -6.22
CA GLN A 93 -16.81 -4.58 -7.16
C GLN A 93 -15.62 -5.36 -6.59
N THR A 94 -15.12 -4.99 -5.40
CA THR A 94 -13.94 -5.61 -4.78
C THR A 94 -14.04 -7.15 -4.73
N PRO A 95 -15.13 -7.79 -4.26
CA PRO A 95 -15.21 -9.26 -4.23
C PRO A 95 -15.04 -9.90 -5.60
N SER A 96 -15.66 -9.34 -6.65
CA SER A 96 -15.54 -9.86 -8.02
C SER A 96 -14.09 -9.77 -8.53
N VAL A 97 -13.41 -8.66 -8.23
CA VAL A 97 -12.01 -8.45 -8.60
C VAL A 97 -11.08 -9.40 -7.84
N LEU A 98 -11.28 -9.59 -6.53
CA LEU A 98 -10.46 -10.50 -5.72
C LEU A 98 -10.59 -11.95 -6.20
N ASN A 99 -11.80 -12.40 -6.53
CA ASN A 99 -12.02 -13.75 -7.07
C ASN A 99 -11.25 -13.95 -8.38
N SER A 100 -11.31 -12.98 -9.30
CA SER A 100 -10.52 -13.05 -10.54
C SER A 100 -9.01 -13.01 -10.30
N ILE A 101 -8.53 -12.31 -9.27
CA ILE A 101 -7.09 -12.27 -8.94
C ILE A 101 -6.62 -13.62 -8.40
N ASP A 102 -7.41 -14.28 -7.55
CA ASP A 102 -7.08 -15.59 -6.96
C ASP A 102 -6.93 -16.69 -8.04
N GLU A 103 -7.54 -16.53 -9.22
CA GLU A 103 -7.43 -17.45 -10.36
C GLU A 103 -6.17 -17.21 -11.23
N ILE A 104 -5.41 -16.13 -10.99
CA ILE A 104 -4.27 -15.76 -11.83
C ILE A 104 -2.95 -16.17 -11.19
N GLU A 105 -2.26 -17.11 -11.83
CA GLU A 105 -0.95 -17.54 -11.40
C GLU A 105 0.16 -16.49 -11.59
N GLY A 106 1.13 -16.53 -10.69
CA GLY A 106 2.36 -15.77 -10.77
C GLY A 106 2.19 -14.27 -10.49
N ILE A 107 1.05 -13.82 -9.98
CA ILE A 107 0.90 -12.48 -9.39
C ILE A 107 1.58 -12.48 -8.01
N GLU A 108 2.37 -11.44 -7.74
CA GLU A 108 2.99 -11.28 -6.42
C GLU A 108 2.40 -10.13 -5.62
N HIS A 109 1.99 -9.06 -6.31
CA HIS A 109 1.44 -7.86 -5.70
C HIS A 109 0.40 -7.25 -6.64
N VAL A 110 -0.74 -6.84 -6.07
CA VAL A 110 -1.76 -6.05 -6.77
C VAL A 110 -2.16 -4.89 -5.88
N THR A 111 -1.98 -3.66 -6.34
CA THR A 111 -2.58 -2.49 -5.67
C THR A 111 -4.01 -2.31 -6.16
N LEU A 112 -4.92 -2.12 -5.20
CA LEU A 112 -6.34 -1.86 -5.45
C LEU A 112 -6.63 -0.36 -5.40
N GLU A 113 -5.72 0.44 -4.84
CA GLU A 113 -5.99 1.83 -4.50
C GLU A 113 -5.47 2.87 -5.51
N VAL A 114 -5.97 4.10 -5.34
CA VAL A 114 -5.45 5.32 -5.96
C VAL A 114 -5.20 6.43 -4.94
N ARG A 115 -4.23 7.29 -5.24
CA ARG A 115 -3.80 8.40 -4.35
C ARG A 115 -3.39 9.65 -5.13
N THR A 116 -4.12 10.02 -6.18
CA THR A 116 -3.88 11.24 -7.01
C THR A 116 -2.43 11.40 -7.52
N ARG A 117 -1.76 10.29 -7.80
CA ARG A 117 -0.40 10.25 -8.37
C ARG A 117 -0.38 9.42 -9.65
N LYS A 118 0.32 9.94 -10.67
CA LYS A 118 0.58 9.19 -11.90
C LYS A 118 1.45 7.96 -11.61
N LYS A 119 1.02 6.82 -12.14
CA LYS A 119 1.75 5.55 -12.14
C LYS A 119 2.29 5.26 -13.55
N ILE A 120 3.24 4.34 -13.68
CA ILE A 120 3.68 3.78 -14.98
C ILE A 120 3.12 2.38 -15.09
N VAL A 121 2.15 2.20 -15.97
CA VAL A 121 1.40 0.96 -16.17
C VAL A 121 1.46 0.49 -17.61
N SER A 122 1.29 -0.81 -17.87
CA SER A 122 1.21 -1.34 -19.24
C SER A 122 0.07 -0.69 -20.03
N LYS A 123 0.27 -0.52 -21.34
CA LYS A 123 -0.77 -0.02 -22.26
C LYS A 123 -1.92 -1.01 -22.45
N ILE A 124 -1.65 -2.30 -22.24
CA ILE A 124 -2.62 -3.40 -22.38
C ILE A 124 -2.83 -4.02 -21.01
N GLY A 125 -4.10 -4.19 -20.64
CA GLY A 125 -4.52 -4.88 -19.42
C GLY A 125 -5.15 -6.24 -19.72
N ARG A 126 -5.23 -7.08 -18.68
CA ARG A 126 -6.02 -8.32 -18.68
C ARG A 126 -7.37 -8.02 -18.02
N ALA A 127 -8.48 -8.38 -18.66
CA ALA A 127 -9.80 -8.23 -18.04
C ALA A 127 -9.89 -9.06 -16.75
N ILE A 128 -10.47 -8.46 -15.69
CA ILE A 128 -10.77 -9.10 -14.40
C ILE A 128 -12.13 -8.61 -13.91
N GLY A 129 -12.90 -9.47 -13.24
CA GLY A 129 -14.28 -9.16 -12.89
C GLY A 129 -15.14 -8.74 -14.09
N SER A 130 -16.19 -7.95 -13.84
CA SER A 130 -17.14 -7.54 -14.87
C SER A 130 -16.73 -6.28 -15.66
N LYS A 131 -16.03 -5.36 -15.00
CA LYS A 131 -15.75 -3.99 -15.52
C LYS A 131 -14.33 -3.51 -15.25
N HIS A 132 -13.44 -4.42 -14.84
CA HIS A 132 -12.11 -4.07 -14.38
C HIS A 132 -11.05 -4.73 -15.26
N GLN A 133 -9.85 -4.20 -15.20
CA GLN A 133 -8.67 -4.75 -15.83
C GLN A 133 -7.49 -4.72 -14.86
N LEU A 134 -6.59 -5.67 -15.05
CA LEU A 134 -5.33 -5.78 -14.36
C LEU A 134 -4.22 -5.30 -15.30
N LEU A 135 -3.55 -4.21 -14.92
CA LEU A 135 -2.45 -3.61 -15.66
C LEU A 135 -1.12 -3.97 -15.00
N ARG A 136 -0.09 -4.29 -15.78
CA ARG A 136 1.25 -4.49 -15.21
C ARG A 136 1.75 -3.16 -14.66
N LEU A 137 2.13 -3.13 -13.39
CA LEU A 137 2.62 -1.94 -12.71
C LEU A 137 4.14 -1.91 -12.75
N TYR A 138 4.70 -1.01 -13.57
CA TYR A 138 6.15 -0.85 -13.71
C TYR A 138 6.71 0.12 -12.70
N GLN A 139 5.97 1.18 -12.34
CA GLN A 139 6.39 2.13 -11.32
C GLN A 139 5.20 2.75 -10.61
N ASP A 140 5.19 2.64 -9.29
CA ASP A 140 4.24 3.32 -8.42
C ASP A 140 4.89 4.53 -7.73
N ARG A 141 4.10 5.31 -6.99
CA ARG A 141 4.53 6.52 -6.28
C ARG A 141 4.06 6.59 -4.83
N SER A 142 2.96 5.93 -4.48
CA SER A 142 2.38 5.98 -3.13
C SER A 142 1.19 5.04 -3.00
N GLY A 143 0.77 4.80 -1.76
CA GLY A 143 -0.42 4.00 -1.41
C GLY A 143 -0.04 2.65 -0.80
N ALA A 144 -0.62 2.38 0.37
CA ALA A 144 -0.62 1.06 1.01
C ALA A 144 -1.97 0.75 1.70
N ALA A 145 -3.00 1.57 1.48
CA ALA A 145 -4.30 1.43 2.12
C ALA A 145 -5.06 0.20 1.63
N ALA A 146 -4.85 -0.25 0.39
CA ALA A 146 -5.47 -1.49 -0.11
C ALA A 146 -4.65 -2.19 -1.20
N TYR A 147 -4.15 -3.38 -0.88
CA TYR A 147 -3.41 -4.22 -1.83
C TYR A 147 -3.50 -5.71 -1.50
N VAL A 148 -3.34 -6.54 -2.51
CA VAL A 148 -3.17 -8.00 -2.37
C VAL A 148 -1.69 -8.34 -2.51
N ILE A 149 -1.21 -9.24 -1.65
CA ILE A 149 0.15 -9.78 -1.70
C ILE A 149 0.11 -11.32 -1.66
N SER A 150 0.89 -11.98 -2.51
CA SER A 150 1.09 -13.43 -2.43
C SER A 150 2.10 -13.79 -1.32
N PRO A 151 2.17 -15.05 -0.87
CA PRO A 151 3.20 -15.46 0.08
C PRO A 151 4.63 -15.21 -0.42
N SER A 152 4.88 -15.39 -1.73
CA SER A 152 6.19 -15.09 -2.32
C SER A 152 6.48 -13.59 -2.37
N GLY A 153 5.48 -12.77 -2.68
CA GLY A 153 5.58 -11.32 -2.65
C GLY A 153 5.88 -10.79 -1.24
N ALA A 154 5.18 -11.32 -0.24
CA ALA A 154 5.38 -10.97 1.17
C ALA A 154 6.81 -11.31 1.64
N ARG A 155 7.34 -12.49 1.27
CA ARG A 155 8.75 -12.84 1.56
C ARG A 155 9.75 -11.89 0.91
N LYS A 156 9.49 -11.41 -0.31
CA LYS A 156 10.34 -10.39 -0.96
C LYS A 156 10.29 -9.06 -0.22
N LEU A 157 9.12 -8.62 0.22
CA LEU A 157 8.97 -7.40 1.03
C LEU A 157 9.69 -7.52 2.38
N LEU A 158 9.59 -8.66 3.06
CA LEU A 158 10.34 -8.92 4.31
C LEU A 158 11.85 -8.92 4.10
N ALA A 159 12.34 -9.57 3.04
CA ALA A 159 13.76 -9.57 2.68
C ALA A 159 14.30 -8.18 2.29
N ARG A 160 13.41 -7.29 1.83
CA ARG A 160 13.73 -5.89 1.58
C ARG A 160 13.72 -5.08 2.88
N ALA A 161 12.69 -5.25 3.71
CA ALA A 161 12.54 -4.59 5.00
C ALA A 161 13.72 -4.87 5.94
N SER A 162 14.34 -6.06 5.85
CA SER A 162 15.54 -6.40 6.62
C SER A 162 16.81 -5.65 6.19
N LYS A 163 16.80 -5.01 5.01
CA LYS A 163 17.96 -4.28 4.44
C LYS A 163 17.77 -2.77 4.48
N GLU A 164 16.54 -2.29 4.29
CA GLU A 164 16.23 -0.88 4.32
C GLU A 164 14.87 -0.63 4.97
N VAL A 165 14.81 0.41 5.80
CA VAL A 165 13.55 0.99 6.27
C VAL A 165 13.07 2.06 5.30
N ALA A 166 11.76 2.14 5.13
CA ALA A 166 11.05 3.16 4.38
C ALA A 166 9.69 3.45 5.02
N LEU A 167 8.95 4.42 4.48
CA LEU A 167 7.48 4.42 4.66
C LEU A 167 6.94 3.11 4.07
N ALA A 168 5.86 2.56 4.63
CA ALA A 168 5.31 1.28 4.19
C ALA A 168 4.97 1.28 2.69
N ASP A 169 4.23 2.29 2.24
CA ASP A 169 3.89 2.49 0.83
C ASP A 169 5.14 2.63 -0.06
N ALA A 170 6.13 3.38 0.40
CA ALA A 170 7.35 3.63 -0.34
C ALA A 170 8.23 2.37 -0.44
N LEU A 171 8.21 1.48 0.56
CA LEU A 171 8.87 0.17 0.49
C LEU A 171 8.24 -0.69 -0.61
N ILE A 172 6.90 -0.77 -0.64
CA ILE A 172 6.14 -1.51 -1.66
C ILE A 172 6.42 -0.92 -3.05
N CYS A 173 6.31 0.40 -3.20
CA CYS A 173 6.53 1.10 -4.47
C CYS A 173 7.93 0.85 -5.06
N LYS A 174 8.93 0.68 -4.19
CA LYS A 174 10.34 0.47 -4.58
C LYS A 174 10.73 -1.01 -4.68
N ALA A 175 9.86 -1.93 -4.32
CA ALA A 175 10.07 -3.37 -4.45
C ALA A 175 9.91 -3.83 -5.90
N TYR A 176 10.83 -3.38 -6.74
CA TYR A 176 10.88 -3.64 -8.18
C TYR A 176 11.12 -5.11 -8.57
N GLU A 177 11.53 -5.92 -7.60
CA GLU A 177 11.61 -7.37 -7.61
C GLU A 177 10.25 -8.07 -7.60
N LEU A 178 9.17 -7.35 -7.26
CA LEU A 178 7.80 -7.85 -7.31
C LEU A 178 7.24 -7.83 -8.73
N LYS A 179 6.51 -8.87 -9.08
CA LYS A 179 5.57 -8.86 -10.22
C LYS A 179 4.29 -8.14 -9.81
N SER A 180 4.37 -6.81 -9.79
CA SER A 180 3.30 -5.90 -9.36
C SER A 180 2.30 -5.57 -10.47
N PHE A 181 1.04 -5.41 -10.09
CA PHE A 181 -0.07 -5.02 -10.96
C PHE A 181 -0.95 -3.95 -10.30
N GLN A 182 -1.74 -3.26 -11.13
CA GLN A 182 -2.72 -2.26 -10.73
C GLN A 182 -4.10 -2.68 -11.25
N VAL A 183 -5.11 -2.65 -10.38
CA VAL A 183 -6.52 -2.77 -10.80
C VAL A 183 -7.02 -1.43 -11.34
N GLU A 184 -7.74 -1.46 -12.46
CA GLU A 184 -8.42 -0.29 -13.03
C GLU A 184 -9.81 -0.63 -13.60
N PRO A 185 -10.89 0.13 -13.32
CA PRO A 185 -10.96 1.20 -12.33
C PRO A 185 -10.52 0.74 -10.94
N ALA A 186 -9.93 1.62 -10.14
CA ALA A 186 -9.42 1.24 -8.83
C ALA A 186 -10.56 0.80 -7.89
N CYS A 187 -10.29 -0.20 -7.06
CA CYS A 187 -11.25 -0.72 -6.08
C CYS A 187 -11.09 -0.11 -4.69
N GLY A 188 -10.06 0.70 -4.47
CA GLY A 188 -9.79 1.36 -3.20
C GLY A 188 -9.44 2.84 -3.39
N VAL A 189 -9.75 3.64 -2.37
CA VAL A 189 -9.22 4.99 -2.21
C VAL A 189 -9.03 5.24 -0.72
N GLN A 190 -7.97 5.95 -0.36
CA GLN A 190 -7.75 6.34 1.03
C GLN A 190 -8.70 7.50 1.39
N LEU A 191 -9.25 7.50 2.60
CA LEU A 191 -10.28 8.47 2.99
C LEU A 191 -9.84 9.93 2.78
N ASP A 192 -8.55 10.24 3.02
CA ASP A 192 -7.99 11.60 2.80
C ASP A 192 -7.97 12.04 1.33
N ARG A 193 -8.25 11.13 0.39
CA ARG A 193 -8.36 11.39 -1.06
C ARG A 193 -9.75 11.15 -1.62
N ALA A 194 -10.70 10.66 -0.85
CA ALA A 194 -12.04 10.30 -1.35
C ALA A 194 -12.73 11.49 -2.06
N ALA A 195 -12.62 12.69 -1.49
CA ALA A 195 -13.19 13.91 -2.07
C ALA A 195 -12.58 14.30 -3.42
N ASP A 196 -11.29 14.00 -3.66
CA ASP A 196 -10.61 14.26 -4.95
C ASP A 196 -11.24 13.45 -6.09
N TYR A 197 -11.95 12.36 -5.76
CA TYR A 197 -12.67 11.50 -6.69
C TYR A 197 -14.20 11.66 -6.61
N GLY A 198 -14.71 12.69 -5.93
CA GLY A 198 -16.15 12.92 -5.78
C GLY A 198 -16.87 11.90 -4.90
N ILE A 199 -16.13 11.22 -4.01
CA ILE A 199 -16.71 10.27 -3.04
C ILE A 199 -16.82 10.93 -1.67
N THR A 200 -17.94 10.73 -1.01
CA THR A 200 -18.18 11.29 0.33
C THR A 200 -17.32 10.58 1.37
N ASN A 201 -16.56 11.36 2.15
CA ASN A 201 -15.77 10.84 3.26
C ASN A 201 -16.60 10.88 4.56
N PRO A 202 -16.88 9.73 5.21
CA PRO A 202 -17.63 9.70 6.46
C PRO A 202 -16.84 10.20 7.68
N PHE A 203 -15.53 10.44 7.55
CA PHE A 203 -14.67 10.95 8.62
C PHE A 203 -14.09 12.33 8.28
N ASN A 204 -13.99 13.21 9.26
CA ASN A 204 -13.11 14.38 9.17
C ASN A 204 -11.65 13.91 9.22
N THR A 205 -11.06 13.59 8.08
CA THR A 205 -9.67 13.12 8.01
C THR A 205 -8.70 14.25 8.26
N VAL A 206 -8.14 14.32 9.46
CA VAL A 206 -6.80 14.88 9.66
C VAL A 206 -5.83 13.73 9.49
N SER A 207 -4.94 13.78 8.49
CA SER A 207 -3.93 12.74 8.30
C SER A 207 -3.09 12.57 9.57
N GLN A 208 -3.18 11.42 10.23
CA GLN A 208 -2.41 11.14 11.46
C GLN A 208 -0.89 11.09 11.21
N ILE A 209 -0.48 11.02 9.94
CA ILE A 209 0.92 11.10 9.51
C ILE A 209 1.48 12.51 9.79
N ASP A 210 0.64 13.54 9.87
CA ASP A 210 1.13 14.92 10.09
C ASP A 210 1.33 15.30 11.56
N SER A 211 0.68 14.62 12.49
CA SER A 211 0.72 14.89 13.94
C SER A 211 2.04 14.52 14.67
N GLY A 212 3.03 13.94 13.97
CA GLY A 212 4.33 13.59 14.56
C GLY A 212 5.27 14.79 14.70
N LYS A 213 5.99 14.91 15.83
CA LYS A 213 7.03 15.93 16.03
C LYS A 213 8.07 15.85 14.88
N PRO A 214 8.49 16.98 14.29
CA PRO A 214 9.56 16.97 13.29
C PRO A 214 10.83 16.40 13.92
N THR A 215 11.46 15.43 13.26
CA THR A 215 12.77 14.93 13.68
C THR A 215 13.82 16.03 13.46
N PRO A 216 14.69 16.34 14.44
CA PRO A 216 15.71 17.38 14.28
C PRO A 216 16.59 17.16 13.04
N ILE A 217 17.01 18.24 12.40
CA ILE A 217 17.92 18.19 11.24
C ILE A 217 19.27 17.64 11.69
N THR A 218 19.51 16.36 11.39
CA THR A 218 20.73 15.63 11.81
C THR A 218 21.96 15.95 10.94
N LYS A 219 23.16 15.68 11.49
CA LYS A 219 24.48 15.69 10.82
C LYS A 219 24.57 14.81 9.55
N GLN A 220 23.57 13.97 9.25
CA GLN A 220 23.53 13.06 8.10
C GLN A 220 22.80 13.64 6.86
N ALA A 221 22.54 14.94 6.81
CA ALA A 221 21.79 15.59 5.73
C ALA A 221 22.31 15.30 4.31
N SER A 222 23.63 15.16 4.13
CA SER A 222 24.25 14.82 2.84
C SER A 222 23.94 13.38 2.39
N GLY A 223 23.99 12.41 3.31
CA GLY A 223 23.66 11.01 3.03
C GLY A 223 22.20 10.83 2.60
N PHE A 224 21.27 11.53 3.27
CA PHE A 224 19.86 11.58 2.88
C PHE A 224 19.65 12.15 1.48
N ARG A 225 20.32 13.27 1.16
CA ARG A 225 20.26 13.88 -0.19
C ARG A 225 20.80 12.94 -1.26
N ALA A 226 21.95 12.30 -1.02
CA ALA A 226 22.53 11.34 -1.97
C ALA A 226 21.59 10.15 -2.24
N ARG A 227 20.99 9.57 -1.18
CA ARG A 227 19.99 8.49 -1.30
C ARG A 227 18.77 8.93 -2.10
N ARG A 228 18.26 10.14 -1.86
CA ARG A 228 17.13 10.71 -2.60
C ARG A 228 17.43 10.92 -4.08
N ILE A 229 18.60 11.48 -4.41
CA ILE A 229 19.04 11.64 -5.81
C ILE A 229 19.14 10.27 -6.48
N GLY A 230 19.81 9.31 -5.84
CA GLY A 230 19.92 7.94 -6.34
C GLY A 230 18.56 7.28 -6.58
N ALA A 231 17.59 7.50 -5.69
CA ALA A 231 16.23 7.02 -5.88
C ALA A 231 15.54 7.66 -7.10
N GLN A 232 15.65 8.98 -7.29
CA GLN A 232 15.08 9.64 -8.48
C GLN A 232 15.73 9.15 -9.78
N LEU A 233 17.05 8.95 -9.79
CA LEU A 233 17.76 8.39 -10.95
C LEU A 233 17.29 6.97 -11.28
N ARG A 234 17.12 6.10 -10.27
CA ARG A 234 16.57 4.75 -10.46
C ARG A 234 15.16 4.78 -11.03
N MET A 235 14.32 5.70 -10.57
CA MET A 235 12.96 5.87 -11.10
C MET A 235 12.98 6.36 -12.55
N ALA A 236 13.84 7.32 -12.87
CA ALA A 236 13.99 7.81 -14.24
C ALA A 236 14.47 6.70 -15.18
N ALA A 237 15.51 5.94 -14.79
CA ALA A 237 16.01 4.81 -15.57
C ALA A 237 14.93 3.74 -15.80
N ARG A 238 14.12 3.44 -14.77
CA ARG A 238 13.02 2.49 -14.89
C ARG A 238 11.91 3.00 -15.80
N ALA A 239 11.56 4.29 -15.72
CA ALA A 239 10.60 4.89 -16.64
C ALA A 239 11.09 4.77 -18.09
N LEU A 240 12.36 5.10 -18.36
CA LEU A 240 12.97 4.99 -19.69
C LEU A 240 12.95 3.56 -20.23
N ARG A 241 13.24 2.56 -19.37
CA ARG A 241 13.20 1.13 -19.75
C ARG A 241 11.84 0.67 -20.28
N HIS A 242 10.75 1.33 -19.90
CA HIS A 242 9.39 0.88 -20.20
C HIS A 242 8.60 1.79 -21.15
N VAL A 243 9.21 2.84 -21.72
CA VAL A 243 8.52 3.82 -22.60
C VAL A 243 7.79 3.17 -23.78
N GLY A 244 8.32 2.08 -24.34
CA GLY A 244 7.69 1.39 -25.47
C GLY A 244 6.37 0.67 -25.11
N ILE A 245 6.29 0.09 -23.91
CA ILE A 245 5.24 -0.87 -23.51
C ILE A 245 4.29 -0.32 -22.42
N ALA A 246 4.65 0.82 -21.83
CA ALA A 246 3.94 1.42 -20.71
C ALA A 246 3.62 2.89 -20.97
N GLU A 247 2.74 3.43 -20.16
CA GLU A 247 2.37 4.84 -20.16
C GLU A 247 2.35 5.39 -18.73
N ARG A 248 2.68 6.68 -18.60
CA ARG A 248 2.66 7.38 -17.32
C ARG A 248 1.37 8.19 -17.20
N ARG A 249 0.42 7.71 -16.41
CA ARG A 249 -0.89 8.35 -16.25
C ARG A 249 -1.49 8.10 -14.87
N GLU A 250 -2.56 8.83 -14.58
CA GLU A 250 -3.39 8.53 -13.42
C GLU A 250 -4.24 7.29 -13.71
N ILE A 251 -4.53 6.56 -12.64
CA ILE A 251 -5.38 5.39 -12.69
C ILE A 251 -6.81 5.85 -12.48
N ARG A 252 -7.72 5.34 -13.30
CA ARG A 252 -9.14 5.68 -13.20
C ARG A 252 -9.74 5.07 -11.95
N LEU A 253 -10.68 5.77 -11.35
CA LEU A 253 -11.57 5.28 -10.32
C LEU A 253 -13.00 5.61 -10.77
N ASP A 254 -13.94 4.71 -10.52
CA ASP A 254 -15.36 4.93 -10.83
C ASP A 254 -16.12 5.18 -9.52
N PRO A 255 -16.51 6.43 -9.22
CA PRO A 255 -17.17 6.79 -7.96
C PRO A 255 -18.50 6.06 -7.76
N ALA A 256 -19.18 5.67 -8.84
CA ALA A 256 -20.46 4.97 -8.75
C ALA A 256 -20.34 3.57 -8.11
N HIS A 257 -19.12 3.03 -8.01
CA HIS A 257 -18.87 1.77 -7.32
C HIS A 257 -18.64 1.93 -5.81
N PHE A 258 -18.55 3.15 -5.28
CA PHE A 258 -18.31 3.43 -3.86
C PHE A 258 -19.62 3.92 -3.22
N LEU A 259 -20.18 3.11 -2.32
CA LEU A 259 -21.45 3.35 -1.62
C LEU A 259 -21.24 3.46 -0.11
#